data_AF-A0AAU4LL15-F1
#
_entry.id   AF-A0AAU4LL15-F1
#
_cell.length_a   1.000
_cell.length_b   1.000
_cell.length_c   1.000
_cell.angle_alpha   90.00
_cell.angle_beta   90.00
_cell.angle_gamma   90.00
#
_symmetry.space_group_name_H-M   'P 1'
#
loop_
_entity.id
_entity.type
_entity.pdbx_description
1 polymer ?
#
loop_
_entity_poly.entity_id
_entity_poly.type
_entity_poly.pdbx_seq_one_letter_code
_entity_poly.pdbx_strand_id
1 'polypeptide(L)'
;MELATAFNDAWHQQPDPAGRPDGHRPSNSQWVLVSALWLLAAWTPESTPGWASTLVLNETSDRRDEPWPAPPGQLAAIADLPEVTDAVPYTSMLSKDDHSTPPEELVSLIAGAAHVHDARRTSLVRYLADEAAGRKGDLLRLTTTDDDPALHLLHRDYSGTVRITLAPAPTVQQPPVIADDGADGAIRTRISCLATLLSDLLMVNNNNSVDFRFRIGTLPEDGSQDEDRLAAATRWWSATREDAEEYAEEEPTFRPITFTELRTSLGNDARLSLVDIWDGSWSGIDEMPEIPAGHVVTHLVDDLVDVIEGRLGGALVAVNGYLPTGWPPADPTDEDDDGEYTYVLFVRGNEVGVLDIDRAC
;
A
#
# COMPACT_ATOMS: atom_id res chain seq x y z
N MET A 1 -15.38 -10.70 -12.85
CA MET A 1 -15.08 -10.16 -11.52
C MET A 1 -13.68 -9.61 -11.60
N GLU A 2 -13.52 -8.34 -11.24
CA GLU A 2 -12.22 -7.69 -11.18
C GLU A 2 -11.71 -7.79 -9.74
N LEU A 3 -10.40 -7.97 -9.58
CA LEU A 3 -9.74 -8.09 -8.28
C LEU A 3 -8.61 -7.05 -8.20
N ALA A 4 -8.58 -6.32 -7.09
CA ALA A 4 -7.47 -5.48 -6.67
C ALA A 4 -6.96 -6.02 -5.32
N THR A 5 -5.69 -6.35 -5.22
CA THR A 5 -5.03 -6.69 -3.94
C THR A 5 -3.61 -6.14 -3.92
N ALA A 6 -2.86 -6.41 -2.86
CA ALA A 6 -1.48 -6.01 -2.71
C ALA A 6 -0.59 -6.58 -3.83
N PHE A 7 0.43 -5.84 -4.25
CA PHE A 7 1.37 -6.28 -5.29
C PHE A 7 2.31 -7.40 -4.82
N ASN A 8 2.49 -7.52 -3.51
CA ASN A 8 3.27 -8.55 -2.85
C ASN A 8 2.41 -9.76 -2.41
N ASP A 9 1.12 -9.81 -2.76
CA ASP A 9 0.30 -11.02 -2.57
C ASP A 9 0.83 -12.14 -3.51
N ALA A 10 1.31 -13.21 -2.89
CA ALA A 10 1.90 -14.34 -3.60
C ALA A 10 0.87 -15.21 -4.34
N TRP A 11 -0.38 -15.19 -3.89
CA TRP A 11 -1.50 -15.98 -4.43
C TRP A 11 -2.21 -15.24 -5.55
N HIS A 12 -2.35 -13.91 -5.43
CA HIS A 12 -3.12 -13.07 -6.35
C HIS A 12 -2.28 -12.01 -7.05
N GLN A 13 -1.54 -12.44 -8.07
CA GLN A 13 -0.67 -11.54 -8.83
C GLN A 13 -1.45 -10.43 -9.54
N GLN A 14 -1.16 -9.19 -9.16
CA GLN A 14 -1.66 -8.01 -9.86
C GLN A 14 -0.90 -7.78 -11.18
N PRO A 15 -1.57 -7.27 -12.23
CA PRO A 15 -0.88 -6.84 -13.44
C PRO A 15 0.19 -5.80 -13.10
N ASP A 16 1.42 -5.99 -13.61
CA ASP A 16 2.46 -4.96 -13.48
C ASP A 16 2.02 -3.74 -14.31
N PRO A 17 1.75 -2.61 -13.65
CA PRO A 17 1.14 -1.48 -14.33
C PRO A 17 2.11 -0.72 -15.24
N ALA A 18 3.42 -0.99 -15.15
CA ALA A 18 4.45 -0.28 -15.90
C ALA A 18 5.05 -1.10 -17.06
N GLY A 19 4.59 -2.33 -17.30
CA GLY A 19 4.98 -3.18 -18.44
C GLY A 19 6.48 -3.09 -18.77
N ARG A 20 7.34 -3.67 -17.92
CA ARG A 20 8.78 -3.35 -17.97
C ARG A 20 9.54 -4.05 -19.12
N PRO A 21 10.48 -3.38 -19.80
CA PRO A 21 11.20 -3.91 -20.96
C PRO A 21 12.12 -5.10 -20.67
N ASP A 22 12.59 -5.23 -19.43
CA ASP A 22 13.54 -6.24 -18.96
C ASP A 22 12.87 -7.53 -18.48
N GLY A 23 11.56 -7.48 -18.19
CA GLY A 23 10.77 -8.63 -17.72
C GLY A 23 10.98 -8.94 -16.23
N HIS A 24 11.76 -8.13 -15.51
CA HIS A 24 12.04 -8.32 -14.08
C HIS A 24 10.90 -7.79 -13.22
N ARG A 25 10.44 -8.64 -12.30
CA ARG A 25 9.42 -8.27 -11.32
C ARG A 25 10.08 -7.70 -10.07
N PRO A 26 9.50 -6.66 -9.45
CA PRO A 26 10.00 -6.16 -8.18
C PRO A 26 9.91 -7.24 -7.10
N SER A 27 10.85 -7.21 -6.17
CA SER A 27 10.70 -7.93 -4.91
C SER A 27 9.58 -7.32 -4.05
N ASN A 28 9.21 -8.00 -2.97
CA ASN A 28 8.21 -7.48 -2.02
C ASN A 28 8.62 -6.11 -1.43
N SER A 29 9.89 -5.94 -1.04
CA SER A 29 10.40 -4.65 -0.55
C SER A 29 10.40 -3.57 -1.62
N GLN A 30 10.68 -3.92 -2.87
CA GLN A 30 10.63 -2.96 -3.96
C GLN A 30 9.20 -2.53 -4.26
N TRP A 31 8.22 -3.44 -4.19
CA TRP A 31 6.80 -3.10 -4.35
C TRP A 31 6.29 -2.14 -3.27
N VAL A 32 6.80 -2.23 -2.04
CA VAL A 32 6.51 -1.27 -0.97
C VAL A 32 7.01 0.14 -1.35
N LEU A 33 8.27 0.26 -1.79
CA LEU A 33 8.85 1.55 -2.22
C LEU A 33 8.09 2.15 -3.42
N VAL A 34 7.77 1.30 -4.40
CA VAL A 34 6.99 1.67 -5.59
C VAL A 34 5.62 2.21 -5.20
N SER A 35 4.90 1.48 -4.33
CA SER A 35 3.55 1.83 -3.89
C SER A 35 3.53 3.15 -3.10
N ALA A 36 4.49 3.35 -2.20
CA ALA A 36 4.63 4.60 -1.46
C ALA A 36 4.91 5.80 -2.37
N LEU A 37 5.78 5.63 -3.35
CA LEU A 37 6.09 6.68 -4.34
C LEU A 37 4.86 7.03 -5.20
N TRP A 38 4.08 6.03 -5.61
CA TRP A 38 2.87 6.25 -6.42
C TRP A 38 1.75 6.91 -5.62
N LEU A 39 1.57 6.52 -4.35
CA LEU A 39 0.63 7.20 -3.46
C LEU A 39 1.05 8.63 -3.17
N LEU A 40 2.36 8.90 -3.04
CA LEU A 40 2.86 10.27 -2.87
C LEU A 40 2.47 11.14 -4.08
N ALA A 41 2.58 10.61 -5.29
CA ALA A 41 2.12 11.29 -6.50
C ALA A 41 0.59 11.49 -6.48
N ALA A 42 -0.17 10.44 -6.16
CA ALA A 42 -1.64 10.49 -6.12
C ALA A 42 -2.20 11.46 -5.06
N TRP A 43 -1.47 11.68 -3.97
CA TRP A 43 -1.86 12.61 -2.90
C TRP A 43 -1.37 14.04 -3.15
N THR A 44 -0.57 14.28 -4.20
CA THR A 44 -0.07 15.63 -4.50
C THR A 44 -1.19 16.46 -5.14
N PRO A 45 -1.53 17.64 -4.58
CA PRO A 45 -2.56 18.51 -5.16
C PRO A 45 -2.19 19.00 -6.57
N GLU A 46 -3.18 19.17 -7.45
CA GLU A 46 -2.97 19.72 -8.81
C GLU A 46 -2.28 21.11 -8.81
N SER A 47 -2.45 21.87 -7.72
CA SER A 47 -1.85 23.20 -7.55
C SER A 47 -0.39 23.21 -7.11
N THR A 48 0.15 22.06 -6.71
CA THR A 48 1.55 21.94 -6.27
C THR A 48 2.48 21.96 -7.49
N PRO A 49 3.67 22.59 -7.42
CA PRO A 49 4.64 22.50 -8.51
C PRO A 49 4.85 21.03 -8.89
N GLY A 50 4.80 20.75 -10.19
CA GLY A 50 4.86 19.37 -10.66
C GLY A 50 6.19 18.72 -10.28
N TRP A 51 6.15 17.43 -10.04
CA TRP A 51 7.33 16.58 -9.98
C TRP A 51 7.04 15.27 -10.71
N ALA A 52 8.09 14.63 -11.21
CA ALA A 52 8.02 13.34 -11.89
C ALA A 52 8.88 12.33 -11.16
N SER A 53 8.46 11.07 -11.21
CA SER A 53 9.32 9.96 -10.81
C SER A 53 9.57 8.97 -11.93
N THR A 54 10.79 8.47 -11.94
CA THR A 54 11.22 7.39 -12.82
C THR A 54 11.71 6.26 -11.96
N LEU A 55 11.16 5.07 -12.23
CA LEU A 55 11.54 3.83 -11.57
C LEU A 55 12.25 2.92 -12.56
N VAL A 56 13.48 2.52 -12.23
CA VAL A 56 14.24 1.55 -13.02
C VAL A 56 14.64 0.39 -12.12
N LEU A 57 14.35 -0.82 -12.60
CA LEU A 57 14.80 -2.06 -11.99
C LEU A 57 15.96 -2.61 -12.78
N ASN A 58 16.92 -3.22 -12.08
CA ASN A 58 18.01 -3.94 -12.71
C ASN A 58 18.46 -5.08 -11.80
N GLU A 59 18.98 -6.16 -12.41
CA GLU A 59 19.73 -7.18 -11.69
C GLU A 59 21.03 -6.59 -11.13
N THR A 60 21.41 -7.04 -9.94
CA THR A 60 22.68 -6.74 -9.29
C THR A 60 23.10 -7.97 -8.49
N SER A 61 24.40 -8.10 -8.22
CA SER A 61 24.91 -9.09 -7.26
C SER A 61 24.27 -8.89 -5.87
N ASP A 62 24.13 -9.97 -5.09
CA ASP A 62 23.60 -9.93 -3.73
C ASP A 62 24.43 -8.93 -2.90
N ARG A 63 23.73 -7.98 -2.26
CA ARG A 63 24.34 -6.96 -1.39
C ARG A 63 25.22 -7.52 -0.27
N ARG A 64 25.01 -8.79 0.13
CA ARG A 64 25.82 -9.50 1.13
C ARG A 64 27.18 -9.94 0.59
N ASP A 65 27.26 -10.14 -0.72
CA ASP A 65 28.45 -10.68 -1.39
C ASP A 65 29.36 -9.55 -1.89
N GLU A 66 28.78 -8.40 -2.30
CA GLU A 66 29.55 -7.29 -2.86
C GLU A 66 29.04 -5.90 -2.41
N PRO A 67 29.96 -4.99 -1.99
CA PRO A 67 29.60 -3.58 -1.80
C PRO A 67 29.14 -2.95 -3.13
N TRP A 68 28.55 -1.76 -3.05
CA TRP A 68 28.28 -0.98 -4.25
C TRP A 68 29.55 -0.86 -5.12
N PRO A 69 29.42 -0.97 -6.46
CA PRO A 69 30.56 -0.91 -7.34
C PRO A 69 31.21 0.47 -7.27
N ALA A 70 32.53 0.48 -7.15
CA ALA A 70 33.38 1.60 -7.54
C ALA A 70 33.98 1.23 -8.90
N PRO A 71 33.90 2.07 -9.97
CA PRO A 71 33.71 3.53 -10.00
C PRO A 71 32.30 4.02 -10.45
N PRO A 72 32.01 5.34 -10.36
CA PRO A 72 30.71 5.94 -10.71
C PRO A 72 30.13 5.58 -12.09
N GLY A 73 30.98 5.32 -13.09
CA GLY A 73 30.52 4.88 -14.41
C GLY A 73 29.78 3.53 -14.41
N GLN A 74 30.07 2.63 -13.46
CA GLN A 74 29.30 1.39 -13.28
C GLN A 74 27.95 1.65 -12.61
N LEU A 75 27.89 2.61 -11.68
CA LEU A 75 26.64 3.06 -11.06
C LEU A 75 25.72 3.72 -12.07
N ALA A 76 26.26 4.48 -13.04
CA ALA A 76 25.47 5.07 -14.12
C ALA A 76 24.74 3.98 -14.94
N ALA A 77 25.42 2.89 -15.27
CA ALA A 77 24.80 1.76 -15.98
C ALA A 77 23.70 1.06 -15.14
N ILE A 78 23.96 0.78 -13.85
CA ILE A 78 22.99 0.15 -12.95
C ILE A 78 21.78 1.05 -12.71
N ALA A 79 21.98 2.36 -12.63
CA ALA A 79 20.93 3.33 -12.41
C ALA A 79 20.21 3.73 -13.70
N ASP A 80 20.63 3.24 -14.87
CA ASP A 80 20.17 3.71 -16.19
C ASP A 80 20.20 5.25 -16.28
N LEU A 81 21.37 5.81 -15.96
CA LEU A 81 21.70 7.22 -16.04
C LEU A 81 22.78 7.42 -17.11
N PRO A 82 22.75 8.54 -17.86
CA PRO A 82 23.79 8.84 -18.83
C PRO A 82 25.16 9.03 -18.17
N GLU A 83 25.18 9.58 -16.96
CA GLU A 83 26.39 9.85 -16.19
C GLU A 83 26.07 9.87 -14.68
N VAL A 84 27.03 9.42 -13.87
CA VAL A 84 27.05 9.60 -12.42
C VAL A 84 28.44 10.14 -12.07
N THR A 85 28.50 11.32 -11.47
CA THR A 85 29.75 11.97 -11.06
C THR A 85 30.12 11.68 -9.61
N ASP A 86 29.11 11.48 -8.75
CA ASP A 86 29.30 11.15 -7.34
C ASP A 86 28.18 10.25 -6.81
N ALA A 87 28.47 9.50 -5.74
CA ALA A 87 27.52 8.65 -5.05
C ALA A 87 27.76 8.67 -3.54
N VAL A 88 26.74 9.09 -2.79
CA VAL A 88 26.79 9.16 -1.33
C VAL A 88 25.93 8.05 -0.73
N PRO A 89 26.51 7.13 0.06
CA PRO A 89 25.72 6.11 0.74
C PRO A 89 24.98 6.70 1.94
N TYR A 90 23.66 6.49 2.00
CA TYR A 90 22.86 6.72 3.20
C TYR A 90 22.87 5.48 4.09
N THR A 91 22.72 4.29 3.52
CA THR A 91 22.79 3.03 4.26
C THR A 91 23.56 1.96 3.49
N SER A 92 24.24 1.10 4.24
CA SER A 92 25.02 -0.03 3.73
C SER A 92 25.13 -1.09 4.82
N MET A 93 24.74 -2.34 4.55
CA MET A 93 24.89 -3.42 5.55
C MET A 93 26.34 -3.83 5.82
N LEU A 94 27.28 -3.37 4.99
CA LEU A 94 28.72 -3.55 5.21
C LEU A 94 29.31 -2.43 6.08
N SER A 95 28.54 -1.36 6.34
CA SER A 95 28.85 -0.35 7.35
C SER A 95 28.43 -0.85 8.74
N LYS A 96 29.32 -0.72 9.73
CA LYS A 96 29.02 -1.06 11.14
C LYS A 96 28.22 0.02 11.87
N ASP A 97 27.92 1.13 11.20
CA ASP A 97 27.21 2.24 11.82
C ASP A 97 25.70 1.98 11.74
N ASP A 98 25.12 1.73 12.92
CA ASP A 98 23.72 1.44 13.17
C ASP A 98 22.89 2.71 12.94
N HIS A 99 22.50 2.98 11.70
CA HIS A 99 21.57 4.05 11.36
C HIS A 99 20.13 3.56 11.54
N SER A 100 19.72 3.36 12.80
CA SER A 100 18.38 2.96 13.21
C SER A 100 17.33 4.08 13.15
N THR A 101 17.70 5.24 12.61
CA THR A 101 16.81 6.39 12.38
C THR A 101 16.99 6.82 10.93
N PRO A 102 15.90 7.08 10.18
CA PRO A 102 16.02 7.62 8.83
C PRO A 102 16.80 8.94 8.97
N PRO A 103 17.81 9.20 8.12
CA PRO A 103 18.47 10.49 8.17
C PRO A 103 17.39 11.56 7.96
N GLU A 104 17.13 12.44 8.92
CA GLU A 104 16.18 13.56 8.76
C GLU A 104 16.50 14.39 7.50
N GLU A 105 17.77 14.35 7.07
CA GLU A 105 18.24 14.82 5.77
C GLU A 105 17.52 14.15 4.59
N LEU A 106 17.40 12.82 4.55
CA LEU A 106 16.72 12.08 3.49
C LEU A 106 15.23 12.44 3.41
N VAL A 107 14.56 12.53 4.57
CA VAL A 107 13.16 13.00 4.67
C VAL A 107 13.05 14.41 4.08
N SER A 108 13.96 15.31 4.46
CA SER A 108 13.97 16.70 3.97
C SER A 108 14.24 16.80 2.46
N LEU A 109 15.13 15.96 1.93
CA LEU A 109 15.45 15.90 0.50
C LEU A 109 14.26 15.42 -0.33
N ILE A 110 13.63 14.31 0.07
CA ILE A 110 12.45 13.78 -0.61
C ILE A 110 11.29 14.77 -0.53
N ALA A 111 11.02 15.33 0.66
CA ALA A 111 9.95 16.31 0.84
C ALA A 111 10.18 17.59 0.02
N GLY A 112 11.43 18.05 -0.07
CA GLY A 112 11.82 19.19 -0.90
C GLY A 112 11.61 18.93 -2.39
N ALA A 113 12.07 17.77 -2.88
CA ALA A 113 11.95 17.39 -4.29
C ALA A 113 10.50 17.12 -4.73
N ALA A 114 9.67 16.56 -3.84
CA ALA A 114 8.26 16.27 -4.09
C ALA A 114 7.30 17.39 -3.65
N HIS A 115 7.82 18.55 -3.21
CA HIS A 115 7.03 19.71 -2.77
C HIS A 115 5.94 19.34 -1.73
N VAL A 116 6.36 18.62 -0.70
CA VAL A 116 5.49 18.12 0.38
C VAL A 116 5.37 19.16 1.48
N HIS A 117 4.12 19.53 1.80
CA HIS A 117 3.83 20.62 2.74
C HIS A 117 2.70 20.32 3.74
N ASP A 118 2.07 19.13 3.66
CA ASP A 118 1.00 18.70 4.57
C ASP A 118 1.41 17.46 5.35
N ALA A 119 0.72 17.24 6.47
CA ALA A 119 1.02 16.16 7.41
C ALA A 119 0.88 14.77 6.76
N ARG A 120 -0.16 14.57 5.95
CA ARG A 120 -0.46 13.29 5.29
C ARG A 120 0.69 12.84 4.39
N ARG A 121 1.13 13.70 3.47
CA ARG A 121 2.26 13.41 2.59
C ARG A 121 3.59 13.35 3.36
N THR A 122 3.74 14.13 4.43
CA THR A 122 4.95 14.08 5.28
C THR A 122 5.09 12.72 5.96
N SER A 123 4.01 12.14 6.48
CA SER A 123 4.03 10.78 7.06
C SER A 123 4.42 9.72 6.02
N LEU A 124 3.93 9.83 4.79
CA LEU A 124 4.31 8.92 3.71
C LEU A 124 5.78 9.09 3.27
N VAL A 125 6.30 10.33 3.23
CA VAL A 125 7.72 10.58 2.96
C VAL A 125 8.62 9.98 4.04
N ARG A 126 8.23 10.10 5.32
CA ARG A 126 8.96 9.46 6.42
C ARG A 126 8.98 7.95 6.27
N TYR A 127 7.83 7.33 6.01
CA TYR A 127 7.73 5.89 5.73
C TYR A 127 8.60 5.48 4.53
N LEU A 128 8.56 6.22 3.42
CA LEU A 128 9.40 5.93 2.25
C LEU A 128 10.90 6.02 2.58
N ALA A 129 11.31 7.03 3.35
CA ALA A 129 12.70 7.18 3.79
C ALA A 129 13.12 6.04 4.71
N ASP A 130 12.24 5.62 5.63
CA ASP A 130 12.44 4.48 6.52
C ASP A 130 12.60 3.16 5.75
N GLU A 131 11.70 2.86 4.81
CA GLU A 131 11.78 1.63 4.02
C GLU A 131 12.99 1.64 3.08
N ALA A 132 13.32 2.79 2.47
CA ALA A 132 14.46 2.90 1.58
C ALA A 132 15.80 2.79 2.31
N ALA A 133 15.90 3.37 3.51
CA ALA A 133 17.12 3.33 4.33
C ALA A 133 17.18 2.09 5.25
N GLY A 134 16.05 1.42 5.48
CA GLY A 134 15.91 0.40 6.51
C GLY A 134 16.70 -0.88 6.27
N ARG A 135 16.51 -1.86 7.17
CA ARG A 135 17.26 -3.13 7.19
C ARG A 135 17.14 -3.97 5.91
N LYS A 136 16.14 -3.68 5.07
CA LYS A 136 15.79 -4.45 3.87
C LYS A 136 16.69 -4.13 2.67
N GLY A 137 17.42 -3.00 2.64
CA GLY A 137 18.26 -2.62 1.49
C GLY A 137 19.46 -1.72 1.80
N ASP A 138 20.29 -1.48 0.79
CA ASP A 138 21.31 -0.42 0.78
C ASP A 138 20.77 0.77 -0.03
N LEU A 139 21.07 2.00 0.38
CA LEU A 139 20.61 3.21 -0.31
C LEU A 139 21.77 4.13 -0.68
N LEU A 140 21.84 4.49 -1.97
CA LEU A 140 22.72 5.55 -2.47
C LEU A 140 21.91 6.76 -2.90
N ARG A 141 22.47 7.94 -2.68
CA ARG A 141 22.13 9.15 -3.43
C ARG A 141 23.14 9.33 -4.56
N LEU A 142 22.64 9.49 -5.77
CA LEU A 142 23.46 9.68 -6.95
C LEU A 142 23.46 11.16 -7.37
N THR A 143 24.63 11.63 -7.78
CA THR A 143 24.81 12.94 -8.41
C THR A 143 25.18 12.71 -9.87
N THR A 144 24.45 13.34 -10.79
CA THR A 144 24.66 13.25 -12.24
C THR A 144 25.55 14.42 -12.68
N THR A 145 24.98 15.52 -13.16
CA THR A 145 25.69 16.75 -13.55
C THR A 145 25.34 17.91 -12.61
N ASP A 146 26.22 18.91 -12.47
CA ASP A 146 26.00 20.07 -11.58
C ASP A 146 24.69 20.85 -11.88
N ASP A 147 24.17 20.74 -13.10
CA ASP A 147 22.94 21.41 -13.55
C ASP A 147 21.67 20.55 -13.40
N ASP A 148 21.76 19.31 -12.91
CA ASP A 148 20.60 18.43 -12.75
C ASP A 148 19.86 18.73 -11.44
N PRO A 149 18.63 19.27 -11.49
CA PRO A 149 17.87 19.57 -10.28
C PRO A 149 17.20 18.33 -9.67
N ALA A 150 17.31 17.15 -10.29
CA ALA A 150 16.64 15.95 -9.83
C ALA A 150 17.34 15.29 -8.63
N LEU A 151 16.54 14.74 -7.72
CA LEU A 151 17.03 13.84 -6.68
C LEU A 151 17.01 12.41 -7.21
N HIS A 152 18.18 11.77 -7.28
CA HIS A 152 18.30 10.35 -7.64
C HIS A 152 18.68 9.52 -6.41
N LEU A 153 17.83 8.57 -6.08
CA LEU A 153 18.05 7.56 -5.04
C LEU A 153 18.14 6.19 -5.71
N LEU A 154 19.16 5.40 -5.37
CA LEU A 154 19.33 4.03 -5.85
C LEU A 154 19.30 3.09 -4.65
N HIS A 155 18.18 2.38 -4.52
CA HIS A 155 17.98 1.33 -3.54
C HIS A 155 18.45 -0.02 -4.11
N ARG A 156 19.03 -0.88 -3.28
CA ARG A 156 19.38 -2.26 -3.61
C ARG A 156 18.97 -3.21 -2.51
N ASP A 157 18.28 -4.28 -2.88
CA ASP A 157 17.98 -5.40 -1.98
C ASP A 157 18.63 -6.71 -2.49
N TYR A 158 18.11 -7.85 -2.04
CA TYR A 158 18.59 -9.17 -2.41
C TYR A 158 18.21 -9.60 -3.83
N SER A 159 17.22 -8.96 -4.44
CA SER A 159 16.67 -9.32 -5.76
C SER A 159 17.12 -8.38 -6.87
N GLY A 160 17.50 -7.15 -6.54
CA GLY A 160 17.87 -6.17 -7.55
C GLY A 160 18.05 -4.77 -7.02
N THR A 161 18.07 -3.82 -7.95
CA THR A 161 18.06 -2.38 -7.65
C THR A 161 16.74 -1.74 -8.04
N VAL A 162 16.40 -0.65 -7.35
CA VAL A 162 15.34 0.30 -7.72
C VAL A 162 15.96 1.69 -7.73
N ARG A 163 15.98 2.36 -8.87
CA ARG A 163 16.23 3.81 -8.91
C ARG A 163 14.92 4.55 -8.70
N ILE A 164 14.87 5.48 -7.76
CA ILE A 164 13.83 6.50 -7.61
C ILE A 164 14.42 7.84 -8.03
N THR A 165 13.85 8.44 -9.07
CA THR A 165 14.17 9.84 -9.45
C THR A 165 13.02 10.74 -9.02
N LEU A 166 13.31 11.93 -8.49
CA LEU A 166 12.33 12.99 -8.24
C LEU A 166 12.82 14.25 -8.94
N ALA A 167 12.15 14.65 -10.02
CA ALA A 167 12.53 15.81 -10.82
C ALA A 167 11.40 16.84 -10.88
N PRO A 168 11.68 18.15 -10.90
CA PRO A 168 10.67 19.17 -11.17
C PRO A 168 10.00 18.93 -12.54
N ALA A 169 8.67 18.97 -12.61
CA ALA A 169 7.89 18.77 -13.82
C ALA A 169 7.08 20.03 -14.17
N PRO A 170 7.23 20.60 -15.38
CA PRO A 170 6.61 21.88 -15.74
C PRO A 170 5.10 21.82 -16.03
N THR A 171 4.52 20.63 -16.25
CA THR A 171 3.09 20.47 -16.56
C THR A 171 2.62 19.06 -16.18
N VAL A 172 1.99 18.91 -15.00
CA VAL A 172 1.07 17.81 -14.60
C VAL A 172 1.70 16.40 -14.53
N GLN A 173 1.99 15.86 -13.34
CA GLN A 173 1.09 15.04 -12.51
C GLN A 173 0.25 14.02 -13.29
N GLN A 174 0.85 12.89 -13.60
CA GLN A 174 0.12 11.66 -13.51
C GLN A 174 0.90 10.77 -12.54
N PRO A 175 0.25 10.07 -11.59
CA PRO A 175 0.89 8.87 -11.03
C PRO A 175 1.42 8.09 -12.24
N PRO A 176 2.66 7.56 -12.21
CA PRO A 176 3.31 7.01 -13.39
C PRO A 176 2.32 6.09 -14.10
N VAL A 177 1.95 6.43 -15.34
CA VAL A 177 0.74 5.90 -16.00
C VAL A 177 0.63 4.42 -15.74
N ILE A 178 -0.35 4.10 -14.91
CA ILE A 178 -0.59 2.78 -14.42
C ILE A 178 -1.56 2.16 -15.41
N ALA A 179 -1.00 1.49 -16.41
CA ALA A 179 -1.70 0.87 -17.53
C ALA A 179 -2.58 1.83 -18.38
N ASP A 180 -2.54 1.62 -19.70
CA ASP A 180 -3.46 2.26 -20.65
C ASP A 180 -4.88 1.66 -20.59
N ASP A 181 -5.23 0.94 -19.52
CA ASP A 181 -6.50 0.20 -19.39
C ASP A 181 -7.66 1.05 -18.83
N GLY A 182 -7.44 2.36 -18.65
CA GLY A 182 -8.49 3.34 -18.38
C GLY A 182 -8.76 3.59 -16.90
N ALA A 183 -9.90 4.20 -16.59
CA ALA A 183 -10.23 4.68 -15.25
C ALA A 183 -10.29 3.56 -14.19
N ASP A 184 -10.76 2.37 -14.59
CA ASP A 184 -10.88 1.23 -13.67
C ASP A 184 -9.52 0.65 -13.29
N GLY A 185 -8.54 0.65 -14.20
CA GLY A 185 -7.16 0.25 -13.88
C GLY A 185 -6.44 1.22 -12.96
N ALA A 186 -6.69 2.53 -13.11
CA ALA A 186 -6.18 3.54 -12.20
C ALA A 186 -6.72 3.34 -10.76
N ILE A 187 -8.01 3.00 -10.61
CA ILE A 187 -8.61 2.67 -9.31
C ILE A 187 -7.99 1.38 -8.76
N ARG A 188 -7.94 0.31 -9.57
CA ARG A 188 -7.37 -0.99 -9.18
C ARG A 188 -5.98 -0.81 -8.61
N THR A 189 -5.10 -0.08 -9.29
CA THR A 189 -3.75 0.09 -8.77
C THR A 189 -3.66 1.02 -7.58
N ARG A 190 -4.49 2.06 -7.48
CA ARG A 190 -4.52 2.85 -6.24
C ARG A 190 -4.87 1.96 -5.05
N ILE A 191 -5.87 1.08 -5.20
CA ILE A 191 -6.20 0.06 -4.20
C ILE A 191 -5.03 -0.89 -3.96
N SER A 192 -4.37 -1.39 -5.00
CA SER A 192 -3.19 -2.26 -4.84
C SER A 192 -2.04 -1.59 -4.10
N CYS A 193 -1.79 -0.29 -4.33
CA CYS A 193 -0.77 0.44 -3.58
C CYS A 193 -1.14 0.57 -2.11
N LEU A 194 -2.40 0.92 -1.82
CA LEU A 194 -2.92 1.03 -0.46
C LEU A 194 -2.85 -0.32 0.27
N ALA A 195 -3.30 -1.40 -0.38
CA ALA A 195 -3.23 -2.75 0.14
C ALA A 195 -1.78 -3.19 0.39
N THR A 196 -0.85 -2.90 -0.54
CA THR A 196 0.58 -3.22 -0.37
C THR A 196 1.18 -2.58 0.88
N LEU A 197 0.87 -1.30 1.13
CA LEU A 197 1.38 -0.60 2.31
C LEU A 197 0.66 -1.03 3.60
N LEU A 198 -0.65 -1.23 3.55
CA LEU A 198 -1.41 -1.71 4.70
C LEU A 198 -0.96 -3.12 5.12
N SER A 199 -0.74 -4.04 4.18
CA SER A 199 -0.24 -5.39 4.46
C SER A 199 1.20 -5.41 4.97
N ASP A 200 2.06 -4.46 4.57
CA ASP A 200 3.41 -4.32 5.15
C ASP A 200 3.38 -3.74 6.59
N LEU A 201 2.40 -2.88 6.90
CA LEU A 201 2.28 -2.18 8.18
C LEU A 201 1.44 -2.93 9.23
N LEU A 202 0.47 -3.74 8.81
CA LEU A 202 -0.48 -4.41 9.68
C LEU A 202 -0.14 -5.90 9.78
N MET A 203 0.15 -6.35 11.00
CA MET A 203 0.51 -7.74 11.28
C MET A 203 -0.36 -8.34 12.38
N VAL A 204 -0.65 -9.63 12.25
CA VAL A 204 -1.25 -10.47 13.29
C VAL A 204 -0.13 -11.32 13.92
N ASN A 205 -0.11 -11.41 15.25
CA ASN A 205 0.84 -12.23 16.01
C ASN A 205 2.32 -12.03 15.65
N ASN A 206 2.70 -10.80 15.24
CA ASN A 206 4.06 -10.43 14.84
C ASN A 206 4.67 -11.20 13.66
N ASN A 207 3.92 -12.07 12.98
CA ASN A 207 4.47 -12.97 11.96
C ASN A 207 3.74 -12.96 10.63
N ASN A 208 2.47 -12.54 10.60
CA ASN A 208 1.67 -12.63 9.39
C ASN A 208 1.03 -11.28 9.03
N SER A 209 1.02 -10.94 7.75
CA SER A 209 0.39 -9.72 7.24
C SER A 209 -1.13 -9.83 7.26
N VAL A 210 -1.81 -8.70 7.46
CA VAL A 210 -3.24 -8.58 7.15
C VAL A 210 -3.39 -8.35 5.64
N ASP A 211 -4.13 -9.21 4.97
CA ASP A 211 -4.35 -9.10 3.52
C ASP A 211 -5.64 -8.33 3.21
N PHE A 212 -5.55 -7.41 2.24
CA PHE A 212 -6.69 -6.64 1.75
C PHE A 212 -6.97 -7.00 0.29
N ARG A 213 -8.17 -7.48 0.01
CA ARG A 213 -8.62 -7.88 -1.33
C ARG A 213 -9.92 -7.18 -1.67
N PHE A 214 -9.94 -6.39 -2.72
CA PHE A 214 -11.14 -5.71 -3.21
C PHE A 214 -11.61 -6.33 -4.52
N ARG A 215 -12.84 -6.86 -4.53
CA ARG A 215 -13.46 -7.51 -5.68
C ARG A 215 -14.63 -6.67 -6.19
N ILE A 216 -14.74 -6.49 -7.50
CA ILE A 216 -15.90 -5.86 -8.15
C ILE A 216 -16.57 -6.85 -9.09
N GLY A 217 -17.90 -6.90 -9.01
CA GLY A 217 -18.75 -7.70 -9.86
C GLY A 217 -20.05 -7.00 -10.24
N THR A 218 -20.90 -7.76 -10.93
CA THR A 218 -22.22 -7.31 -11.36
C THR A 218 -23.25 -8.34 -10.93
N LEU A 219 -24.30 -7.87 -10.27
CA LEU A 219 -25.47 -8.67 -9.91
C LEU A 219 -26.28 -8.99 -11.17
N PRO A 220 -26.87 -10.20 -11.26
CA PRO A 220 -27.83 -10.52 -12.31
C PRO A 220 -28.97 -9.49 -12.38
N GLU A 221 -29.47 -9.22 -13.60
CA GLU A 221 -30.63 -8.34 -13.82
C GLU A 221 -31.94 -9.03 -13.39
N ASP A 222 -32.09 -9.26 -12.09
CA ASP A 222 -33.31 -9.84 -11.54
C ASP A 222 -34.21 -8.67 -11.13
N GLY A 223 -35.36 -8.53 -11.79
CA GLY A 223 -36.24 -7.36 -11.72
C GLY A 223 -36.97 -7.09 -10.38
N SER A 224 -36.37 -7.41 -9.23
CA SER A 224 -36.91 -7.07 -7.92
C SER A 224 -36.43 -5.69 -7.45
N GLN A 225 -37.31 -5.00 -6.74
CA GLN A 225 -37.12 -3.66 -6.20
C GLN A 225 -35.95 -3.63 -5.19
N ASP A 226 -35.46 -2.43 -4.88
CA ASP A 226 -34.29 -2.18 -4.00
C ASP A 226 -34.25 -3.00 -2.68
N GLU A 227 -35.38 -3.51 -2.20
CA GLU A 227 -35.52 -4.31 -0.97
C GLU A 227 -34.84 -5.70 -1.01
N ASP A 228 -34.42 -6.22 -2.16
CA ASP A 228 -33.76 -7.55 -2.24
C ASP A 228 -32.31 -7.52 -2.75
N ARG A 229 -31.71 -6.32 -2.87
CA ARG A 229 -30.36 -6.15 -3.42
C ARG A 229 -29.24 -6.64 -2.50
N LEU A 230 -29.38 -6.46 -1.19
CA LEU A 230 -28.41 -7.00 -0.24
C LEU A 230 -28.41 -8.52 -0.28
N ALA A 231 -29.58 -9.16 -0.30
CA ALA A 231 -29.68 -10.61 -0.40
C ALA A 231 -29.16 -11.14 -1.76
N ALA A 232 -29.36 -10.41 -2.85
CA ALA A 232 -28.74 -10.73 -4.14
C ALA A 232 -27.21 -10.62 -4.08
N ALA A 233 -26.67 -9.58 -3.44
CA ALA A 233 -25.23 -9.40 -3.25
C ALA A 233 -24.62 -10.49 -2.34
N THR A 234 -25.31 -10.86 -1.26
CA THR A 234 -24.91 -11.98 -0.39
C THR A 234 -24.84 -13.28 -1.19
N ARG A 235 -25.88 -13.63 -1.95
CA ARG A 235 -25.89 -14.83 -2.79
C ARG A 235 -24.78 -14.80 -3.86
N TRP A 236 -24.57 -13.63 -4.46
CA TRP A 236 -23.48 -13.44 -5.42
C TRP A 236 -22.11 -13.67 -4.76
N TRP A 237 -21.88 -13.11 -3.57
CA TRP A 237 -20.63 -13.29 -2.84
C TRP A 237 -20.41 -14.76 -2.45
N SER A 238 -21.41 -15.41 -1.85
CA SER A 238 -21.36 -16.84 -1.49
C SER A 238 -21.02 -17.74 -2.67
N ALA A 239 -21.45 -17.39 -3.88
CA ALA A 239 -21.19 -18.15 -5.09
C ALA A 239 -19.86 -17.82 -5.80
N THR A 240 -19.16 -16.75 -5.38
CA THR A 240 -17.98 -16.23 -6.09
C THR A 240 -16.73 -16.12 -5.23
N ARG A 241 -16.84 -16.28 -3.91
CA ARG A 241 -15.69 -16.37 -3.00
C ARG A 241 -14.84 -17.62 -3.31
N GLU A 242 -13.55 -17.55 -3.01
CA GLU A 242 -12.57 -18.59 -3.38
C GLU A 242 -12.84 -19.94 -2.71
N ASP A 243 -13.39 -19.88 -1.51
CA ASP A 243 -13.80 -20.95 -0.60
C ASP A 243 -15.28 -21.33 -0.76
N ALA A 244 -15.96 -20.91 -1.83
CA ALA A 244 -17.41 -21.09 -2.01
C ALA A 244 -17.85 -22.56 -1.93
N GLU A 245 -17.01 -23.51 -2.34
CA GLU A 245 -17.31 -24.95 -2.25
C GLU A 245 -17.19 -25.48 -0.81
N GLU A 246 -16.24 -24.96 -0.03
CA GLU A 246 -16.00 -25.38 1.36
C GLU A 246 -17.15 -24.95 2.27
N TYR A 247 -17.68 -23.76 2.02
CA TYR A 247 -18.70 -23.13 2.83
C TYR A 247 -20.03 -22.96 2.07
N ALA A 248 -20.35 -23.91 1.18
CA ALA A 248 -21.56 -23.89 0.37
C ALA A 248 -22.86 -23.99 1.20
N GLU A 249 -22.78 -24.54 2.42
CA GLU A 249 -23.89 -24.69 3.35
C GLU A 249 -24.04 -23.49 4.30
N GLU A 250 -23.10 -22.54 4.27
CA GLU A 250 -23.09 -21.37 5.15
C GLU A 250 -23.58 -20.13 4.40
N GLU A 251 -24.63 -19.51 4.92
CA GLU A 251 -25.09 -18.21 4.44
C GLU A 251 -24.48 -17.10 5.32
N PRO A 252 -23.52 -16.30 4.80
CA PRO A 252 -22.91 -15.22 5.56
C PRO A 252 -23.98 -14.18 5.92
N THR A 253 -24.04 -13.85 7.21
CA THR A 253 -24.97 -12.85 7.72
C THR A 253 -24.33 -11.47 7.66
N PHE A 254 -24.84 -10.61 6.78
CA PHE A 254 -24.37 -9.25 6.61
C PHE A 254 -25.22 -8.26 7.40
N ARG A 255 -24.58 -7.50 8.30
CA ARG A 255 -25.22 -6.39 9.02
C ARG A 255 -24.94 -5.05 8.31
N PRO A 256 -25.96 -4.20 8.07
CA PRO A 256 -25.75 -2.89 7.46
C PRO A 256 -24.86 -1.99 8.32
N ILE A 257 -24.02 -1.19 7.68
CA ILE A 257 -23.22 -0.13 8.29
C ILE A 257 -23.17 1.11 7.38
N THR A 258 -22.65 2.21 7.90
CA THR A 258 -22.35 3.42 7.12
C THR A 258 -20.88 3.45 6.69
N PHE A 259 -20.54 4.26 5.67
CA PHE A 259 -19.14 4.54 5.33
C PHE A 259 -18.37 5.18 6.48
N THR A 260 -19.05 5.98 7.33
CA THR A 260 -18.44 6.56 8.53
C THR A 260 -18.08 5.47 9.55
N GLU A 261 -19.00 4.54 9.82
CA GLU A 261 -18.73 3.40 10.70
C GLU A 261 -17.62 2.51 10.12
N LEU A 262 -17.62 2.24 8.81
CA LEU A 262 -16.55 1.51 8.14
C LEU A 262 -15.20 2.20 8.35
N ARG A 263 -15.10 3.52 8.10
CA ARG A 263 -13.86 4.28 8.29
C ARG A 263 -13.38 4.21 9.73
N THR A 264 -14.27 4.41 10.70
CA THR A 264 -13.93 4.27 12.12
C THR A 264 -13.47 2.86 12.46
N SER A 265 -14.15 1.84 11.93
CA SER A 265 -13.83 0.45 12.20
C SER A 265 -12.52 -0.01 11.61
N LEU A 266 -12.22 0.35 10.35
CA LEU A 266 -10.92 0.07 9.74
C LEU A 266 -9.79 0.80 10.47
N GLY A 267 -10.05 2.01 10.97
CA GLY A 267 -9.09 2.74 11.80
C GLY A 267 -8.80 2.03 13.13
N ASN A 268 -9.83 1.50 13.79
CA ASN A 268 -9.70 0.73 15.03
C ASN A 268 -9.03 -0.63 14.78
N ASP A 269 -9.37 -1.29 13.68
CA ASP A 269 -8.78 -2.57 13.27
C ASP A 269 -7.28 -2.43 12.98
N ALA A 270 -6.91 -1.42 12.20
CA ALA A 270 -5.51 -1.11 11.95
C ALA A 270 -4.76 -0.75 13.25
N ARG A 271 -5.44 -0.12 14.21
CA ARG A 271 -4.90 0.16 15.55
C ARG A 271 -4.72 -1.11 16.38
N LEU A 272 -5.62 -2.09 16.30
CA LEU A 272 -5.47 -3.40 16.94
C LEU A 272 -4.20 -4.10 16.45
N SER A 273 -4.00 -4.21 15.14
CA SER A 273 -2.83 -4.86 14.56
C SER A 273 -1.51 -4.20 14.98
N LEU A 274 -1.48 -2.87 15.14
CA LEU A 274 -0.30 -2.17 15.64
C LEU A 274 -0.02 -2.44 17.13
N VAL A 275 -1.06 -2.68 17.95
CA VAL A 275 -0.91 -3.02 19.38
C VAL A 275 -0.45 -4.47 19.56
N ASP A 276 -0.96 -5.41 18.77
CA ASP A 276 -0.55 -6.83 18.83
C ASP A 276 0.93 -7.04 18.50
N ILE A 277 1.53 -6.12 17.74
CA ILE A 277 2.98 -6.10 17.48
C ILE A 277 3.78 -5.89 18.79
N TRP A 278 3.20 -5.26 19.81
CA TRP A 278 3.90 -4.71 20.99
C TRP A 278 3.60 -5.42 22.33
N ASP A 279 3.75 -6.75 22.44
CA ASP A 279 3.64 -7.56 23.70
C ASP A 279 2.21 -7.97 24.14
N GLY A 280 1.19 -7.91 23.27
CA GLY A 280 -0.09 -8.63 23.49
C GLY A 280 -0.83 -8.33 24.81
N SER A 281 -0.51 -7.22 25.47
CA SER A 281 -1.05 -6.81 26.77
C SER A 281 -1.67 -5.43 26.66
N TRP A 282 -3.00 -5.39 26.75
CA TRP A 282 -3.83 -4.18 26.85
C TRP A 282 -3.56 -3.33 28.11
N SER A 283 -2.88 -3.87 29.11
CA SER A 283 -2.89 -3.37 30.50
C SER A 283 -1.93 -2.22 30.83
N GLY A 284 -1.16 -1.72 29.85
CA GLY A 284 -0.08 -0.75 30.10
C GLY A 284 0.08 0.40 29.10
N ILE A 285 -0.82 0.55 28.12
CA ILE A 285 -0.73 1.61 27.10
C ILE A 285 -1.70 2.75 27.49
N ASP A 286 -1.25 3.63 28.40
CA ASP A 286 -2.02 4.82 28.80
C ASP A 286 -1.91 5.96 27.77
N GLU A 287 -0.80 6.04 27.02
CA GLU A 287 -0.61 6.90 25.86
C GLU A 287 0.19 6.15 24.79
N MET A 288 -0.22 6.28 23.53
CA MET A 288 0.44 5.63 22.40
C MET A 288 1.87 6.18 22.29
N PRO A 289 2.92 5.35 22.15
CA PRO A 289 4.20 5.86 21.70
C PRO A 289 3.98 6.56 20.36
N GLU A 290 4.56 7.76 20.18
CA GLU A 290 4.60 8.45 18.88
C GLU A 290 5.45 7.62 17.91
N ILE A 291 4.89 6.53 17.39
CA ILE A 291 5.53 5.72 16.35
C ILE A 291 5.07 6.31 15.00
N PRO A 292 6.01 6.66 14.10
CA PRO A 292 5.70 7.24 12.78
C PRO A 292 4.68 6.45 11.95
N ALA A 293 4.60 5.12 12.14
CA ALA A 293 3.67 4.23 11.44
C ALA A 293 2.19 4.49 11.75
N GLY A 294 1.84 4.96 12.96
CA GLY A 294 0.44 5.19 13.34
C GLY A 294 -0.25 6.24 12.47
N HIS A 295 0.47 7.29 12.07
CA HIS A 295 -0.09 8.38 11.27
C HIS A 295 -0.28 8.01 9.79
N VAL A 296 0.66 7.27 9.19
CA VAL A 296 0.53 6.87 7.78
C VAL A 296 -0.60 5.86 7.60
N VAL A 297 -0.75 4.89 8.51
CA VAL A 297 -1.83 3.89 8.48
C VAL A 297 -3.20 4.55 8.47
N THR A 298 -3.46 5.54 9.35
CA THR A 298 -4.74 6.28 9.34
C THR A 298 -5.03 6.90 7.98
N HIS A 299 -4.03 7.53 7.36
CA HIS A 299 -4.18 8.14 6.04
C HIS A 299 -4.36 7.14 4.90
N LEU A 300 -3.78 5.94 5.01
CA LEU A 300 -3.97 4.85 4.04
C LEU A 300 -5.38 4.26 4.14
N VAL A 301 -5.88 4.03 5.36
CA VAL A 301 -7.26 3.58 5.60
C VAL A 301 -8.26 4.60 5.09
N ASP A 302 -8.07 5.88 5.41
CA ASP A 302 -8.93 6.96 4.90
C ASP A 302 -8.96 6.98 3.38
N ASP A 303 -7.79 6.86 2.72
CA ASP A 303 -7.72 6.85 1.25
C ASP A 303 -8.39 5.62 0.64
N LEU A 304 -8.27 4.46 1.27
CA LEU A 304 -8.91 3.22 0.81
C LEU A 304 -10.42 3.39 0.82
N VAL A 305 -10.97 3.93 1.91
CA VAL A 305 -12.40 4.23 2.02
C VAL A 305 -12.81 5.28 0.99
N ASP A 306 -12.04 6.36 0.82
CA ASP A 306 -12.35 7.44 -0.14
C ASP A 306 -12.34 6.93 -1.59
N VAL A 307 -11.42 6.04 -1.95
CA VAL A 307 -11.35 5.44 -3.29
C VAL A 307 -12.55 4.53 -3.56
N ILE A 308 -12.91 3.69 -2.59
CA ILE A 308 -14.08 2.82 -2.69
C ILE A 308 -15.37 3.64 -2.72
N GLU A 309 -15.51 4.64 -1.85
CA GLU A 309 -16.66 5.55 -1.81
C GLU A 309 -16.76 6.40 -3.09
N GLY A 310 -15.64 6.84 -3.65
CA GLY A 310 -15.61 7.56 -4.93
C GLY A 310 -16.18 6.73 -6.08
N ARG A 311 -15.90 5.42 -6.10
CA ARG A 311 -16.45 4.49 -7.11
C ARG A 311 -17.90 4.10 -6.81
N LEU A 312 -18.18 3.71 -5.58
CA LEU A 312 -19.45 3.12 -5.14
C LEU A 312 -20.28 4.09 -4.28
N GLY A 313 -20.16 5.39 -4.52
CA GLY A 313 -20.84 6.42 -3.74
C GLY A 313 -22.36 6.24 -3.72
N GLY A 314 -22.95 6.29 -2.53
CA GLY A 314 -24.38 6.01 -2.30
C GLY A 314 -24.73 4.52 -2.30
N ALA A 315 -23.74 3.62 -2.26
CA ALA A 315 -23.96 2.20 -2.04
C ALA A 315 -24.56 1.92 -0.66
N LEU A 316 -25.33 0.84 -0.58
CA LEU A 316 -25.58 0.15 0.68
C LEU A 316 -24.29 -0.56 1.10
N VAL A 317 -23.86 -0.36 2.35
CA VAL A 317 -22.69 -1.01 2.92
C VAL A 317 -23.13 -2.00 3.98
N ALA A 318 -22.60 -3.21 3.95
CA ALA A 318 -22.89 -4.23 4.96
C ALA A 318 -21.65 -5.06 5.25
N VAL A 319 -21.50 -5.53 6.48
CA VAL A 319 -20.34 -6.32 6.91
C VAL A 319 -20.75 -7.68 7.46
N ASN A 320 -19.94 -8.68 7.19
CA ASN A 320 -19.96 -9.99 7.82
C ASN A 320 -18.58 -10.21 8.48
N GLY A 321 -18.56 -10.62 9.75
CA GLY A 321 -17.36 -10.70 10.58
C GLY A 321 -17.16 -9.52 11.54
N TYR A 322 -16.07 -9.57 12.30
CA TYR A 322 -15.75 -8.61 13.35
C TYR A 322 -15.16 -7.29 12.79
N LEU A 323 -15.82 -6.17 13.09
CA LEU A 323 -15.30 -4.82 12.84
C LEU A 323 -15.53 -3.92 14.06
N PRO A 324 -14.49 -3.52 14.79
CA PRO A 324 -14.62 -2.78 16.04
C PRO A 324 -15.05 -1.33 15.80
N THR A 325 -16.24 -0.92 16.22
CA THR A 325 -16.72 0.47 16.04
C THR A 325 -16.35 1.41 17.18
N GLY A 326 -15.95 0.87 18.35
CA GLY A 326 -15.57 1.62 19.54
C GLY A 326 -14.13 1.35 19.99
N TRP A 327 -13.58 2.26 20.81
CA TRP A 327 -12.29 2.08 21.46
C TRP A 327 -12.40 2.24 22.99
N PRO A 328 -11.84 1.33 23.81
CA PRO A 328 -11.20 0.07 23.41
C PRO A 328 -12.20 -0.88 22.73
N PRO A 329 -11.72 -1.80 21.87
CA PRO A 329 -12.60 -2.77 21.22
C PRO A 329 -13.26 -3.66 22.27
N ALA A 330 -14.53 -4.00 22.06
CA ALA A 330 -15.18 -5.05 22.82
C ALA A 330 -14.68 -6.40 22.30
N ASP A 331 -14.53 -7.39 23.18
CA ASP A 331 -14.17 -8.75 22.75
C ASP A 331 -15.17 -9.23 21.67
N PRO A 332 -14.70 -9.94 20.62
CA PRO A 332 -15.57 -10.53 19.63
C PRO A 332 -16.57 -11.45 20.35
N THR A 333 -17.83 -11.36 19.96
CA THR A 333 -18.89 -12.22 20.51
C THR A 333 -18.84 -13.60 19.85
N ASP A 334 -19.45 -14.62 20.45
CA ASP A 334 -19.57 -15.95 19.82
C ASP A 334 -20.33 -15.93 18.46
N GLU A 335 -20.96 -14.80 18.10
CA GLU A 335 -21.63 -14.56 16.81
C GLU A 335 -20.72 -13.90 15.76
N ASP A 336 -19.57 -13.36 16.19
CA ASP A 336 -18.52 -12.82 15.32
C ASP A 336 -17.53 -13.96 15.01
N ASP A 337 -17.78 -14.67 13.90
CA ASP A 337 -16.94 -15.75 13.35
C ASP A 337 -15.45 -15.47 13.54
N ASP A 338 -14.81 -16.17 14.50
CA ASP A 338 -13.43 -16.20 15.04
C ASP A 338 -12.43 -15.02 14.81
N GLY A 339 -12.87 -13.84 14.35
CA GLY A 339 -12.04 -12.67 14.02
C GLY A 339 -11.12 -12.84 12.80
N GLU A 340 -11.05 -14.03 12.21
CA GLU A 340 -10.10 -14.40 11.15
C GLU A 340 -10.41 -13.73 9.81
N TYR A 341 -11.68 -13.63 9.44
CA TYR A 341 -12.10 -13.03 8.17
C TYR A 341 -13.13 -11.93 8.37
N THR A 342 -13.07 -10.90 7.53
CA THR A 342 -14.07 -9.85 7.51
C THR A 342 -14.37 -9.43 6.09
N TYR A 343 -15.66 -9.47 5.75
CA TYR A 343 -16.15 -9.12 4.42
C TYR A 343 -17.04 -7.89 4.51
N VAL A 344 -16.76 -6.87 3.70
CA VAL A 344 -17.59 -5.68 3.57
C VAL A 344 -18.15 -5.60 2.15
N LEU A 345 -19.47 -5.76 2.03
CA LEU A 345 -20.21 -5.59 0.79
C LEU A 345 -20.55 -4.12 0.55
N PHE A 346 -20.44 -3.71 -0.70
CA PHE A 346 -20.87 -2.42 -1.23
C PHE A 346 -21.83 -2.68 -2.40
N VAL A 347 -23.09 -2.26 -2.29
CA VAL A 347 -24.11 -2.53 -3.31
C VAL A 347 -24.68 -1.25 -3.89
N ARG A 348 -24.46 -1.01 -5.18
CA ARG A 348 -24.93 0.18 -5.92
C ARG A 348 -25.58 -0.21 -7.24
N GLY A 349 -26.91 -0.18 -7.29
CA GLY A 349 -27.63 -0.65 -8.48
C GLY A 349 -27.34 -2.13 -8.71
N ASN A 350 -26.76 -2.46 -9.87
CA ASN A 350 -26.31 -3.82 -10.19
C ASN A 350 -24.81 -4.03 -9.93
N GLU A 351 -24.08 -3.01 -9.49
CA GLU A 351 -22.67 -3.13 -9.16
C GLU A 351 -22.53 -3.60 -7.70
N VAL A 352 -21.67 -4.59 -7.48
CA VAL A 352 -21.32 -5.11 -6.15
C VAL A 352 -19.81 -5.08 -5.96
N GLY A 353 -19.38 -4.50 -4.86
CA GLY A 353 -17.99 -4.52 -4.39
C GLY A 353 -17.87 -5.34 -3.12
N VAL A 354 -16.73 -5.98 -2.91
CA VAL A 354 -16.40 -6.69 -1.66
C VAL A 354 -15.00 -6.31 -1.24
N LEU A 355 -14.86 -5.74 -0.05
CA LEU A 355 -13.57 -5.64 0.64
C LEU A 355 -13.45 -6.83 1.58
N ASP A 356 -12.51 -7.71 1.29
CA ASP A 356 -12.12 -8.87 2.06
C ASP A 356 -10.84 -8.51 2.84
N ILE A 357 -10.92 -8.69 4.16
CA ILE A 357 -9.86 -8.43 5.13
C ILE A 357 -9.57 -9.75 5.82
N ASP A 358 -8.42 -10.30 5.48
CA ASP A 358 -7.99 -11.62 5.90
C ASP A 358 -6.89 -11.48 6.96
N ARG A 359 -7.22 -11.98 8.15
CA ARG A 359 -6.37 -12.03 9.34
C ARG A 359 -6.03 -13.48 9.70
N ALA A 360 -6.49 -14.44 8.90
CA ALA A 360 -6.38 -15.86 9.15
C ALA A 360 -4.98 -16.32 8.79
N CYS A 361 -4.22 -16.75 9.79
CA CYS A 361 -2.87 -17.25 9.56
C CYS A 361 -2.50 -18.41 10.48
#